data_AF-A0A535B6Z4-F1
#
_entry.id   AF-A0A535B6Z4-F1
#
_cell.length_a   1.000
_cell.length_b   1.000
_cell.length_c   1.000
_cell.angle_alpha   90.00
_cell.angle_beta   90.00
_cell.angle_gamma   90.00
#
_symmetry.space_group_name_H-M   'P 1'
#
loop_
_entity.id
_entity.type
_entity.pdbx_description
1 polymer ?
#
loop_
_entity_poly.entity_id
_entity_poly.type
_entity_poly.pdbx_seq_one_letter_code
_entity_poly.pdbx_strand_id
1 'polypeptide(L)'
;MQSARIPSYTHFTRPWRRIAGCDVYLVGDAAAQVKVTTVGGLVTGLRGAKAAANAILGQGGYLKELRSLQRELSLHLLIRSALNRFQSADYDRLLDLLNEKMINLLGVHNRDHAARILCRIILAQPRLLSLAGILSRGIWQSSARQSQCAQPSVE
;
A
#
# COMPACT_ATOMS: atom_id res chain seq x y z
N MET A 1 -11.79 2.53 26.06
CA MET A 1 -10.82 2.11 25.02
C MET A 1 -11.55 2.05 23.68
N GLN A 2 -11.26 2.98 22.77
CA GLN A 2 -11.93 3.06 21.46
C GLN A 2 -11.34 1.99 20.53
N SER A 3 -11.90 0.78 20.58
CA SER A 3 -11.48 -0.36 19.76
C SER A 3 -12.23 -0.35 18.43
N ALA A 4 -11.94 0.63 17.57
CA ALA A 4 -12.40 0.58 16.20
C ALA A 4 -11.62 -0.54 15.48
N ARG A 5 -12.32 -1.51 14.89
CA ARG A 5 -11.68 -2.53 14.05
C ARG A 5 -10.98 -1.83 12.90
N ILE A 6 -9.65 -1.85 12.89
CA ILE A 6 -8.86 -1.26 11.81
C ILE A 6 -8.89 -2.23 10.63
N PRO A 7 -9.41 -1.83 9.46
CA PRO A 7 -9.40 -2.69 8.29
C PRO A 7 -7.96 -3.03 7.89
N SER A 8 -7.67 -4.33 7.83
CA SER A 8 -6.40 -4.86 7.36
C SER A 8 -6.55 -5.27 5.90
N TYR A 9 -6.08 -4.42 4.99
CA TYR A 9 -6.15 -4.70 3.57
C TYR A 9 -5.02 -5.65 3.17
N THR A 10 -5.36 -6.83 2.67
CA THR A 10 -4.39 -7.87 2.27
C THR A 10 -4.06 -7.83 0.77
N HIS A 11 -4.91 -7.21 -0.03
CA HIS A 11 -4.76 -7.11 -1.49
C HIS A 11 -5.52 -5.89 -2.03
N PHE A 12 -5.19 -5.49 -3.26
CA PHE A 12 -5.88 -4.42 -3.95
C PHE A 12 -7.28 -4.88 -4.36
N THR A 13 -8.31 -4.16 -3.93
CA THR A 13 -9.70 -4.42 -4.35
C THR A 13 -10.02 -3.59 -5.59
N ARG A 14 -10.79 -4.17 -6.53
CA ARG A 14 -11.26 -3.42 -7.70
C ARG A 14 -12.35 -2.44 -7.24
N PRO A 15 -12.11 -1.11 -7.23
CA PRO A 15 -13.01 -0.16 -6.58
C PRO A 15 -14.10 0.34 -7.52
N TRP A 16 -14.42 -0.43 -8.56
CA TRP A 16 -15.49 -0.12 -9.51
C TRP A 16 -16.05 -1.40 -10.12
N ARG A 17 -17.34 -1.36 -10.46
CA ARG A 17 -18.02 -2.47 -11.16
C ARG A 17 -19.21 -1.93 -11.95
N ARG A 18 -19.48 -2.50 -13.13
CA ARG A 18 -20.73 -2.25 -13.86
C ARG A 18 -21.77 -3.29 -13.45
N ILE A 19 -22.94 -2.85 -13.01
CA ILE A 19 -24.04 -3.68 -12.54
C ILE A 19 -25.31 -3.20 -13.23
N ALA A 20 -26.03 -4.11 -13.92
CA ALA A 20 -27.29 -3.81 -14.59
C ALA A 20 -27.27 -2.56 -15.50
N GLY A 21 -26.15 -2.32 -16.20
CA GLY A 21 -25.99 -1.16 -17.08
C GLY A 21 -25.51 0.12 -16.40
N CYS A 22 -25.42 0.15 -15.07
CA CYS A 22 -24.93 1.29 -14.29
C CYS A 22 -23.48 1.08 -13.83
N ASP A 23 -22.68 2.14 -13.86
CA ASP A 23 -21.32 2.12 -13.32
C ASP A 23 -21.33 2.49 -11.82
N VAL A 24 -20.84 1.58 -10.98
CA VAL A 24 -20.75 1.72 -9.53
C VAL A 24 -19.29 1.95 -9.14
N TYR A 25 -19.04 3.00 -8.34
CA TYR A 25 -17.72 3.38 -7.87
C TYR A 25 -17.66 3.35 -6.35
N LEU A 26 -16.61 2.75 -5.80
CA LEU A 26 -16.30 2.76 -4.37
C LEU A 26 -15.28 3.87 -4.10
N VAL A 27 -15.36 4.48 -2.91
CA VAL A 27 -14.46 5.57 -2.48
C VAL A 27 -14.13 5.44 -0.99
N GLY A 28 -13.02 6.04 -0.56
CA GLY A 28 -12.57 5.99 0.83
C GLY A 28 -12.21 4.56 1.28
N ASP A 29 -12.54 4.24 2.53
CA ASP A 29 -12.23 2.95 3.14
C ASP A 29 -12.90 1.78 2.38
N ALA A 30 -14.11 1.99 1.85
CA ALA A 30 -14.80 0.99 1.01
C ALA A 30 -14.00 0.62 -0.25
N ALA A 31 -13.12 1.52 -0.71
CA ALA A 31 -12.24 1.31 -1.85
C ALA A 31 -10.78 1.02 -1.45
N ALA A 32 -10.51 0.69 -0.18
CA ALA A 32 -9.17 0.49 0.36
C ALA A 32 -8.23 1.70 0.16
N GLN A 33 -8.77 2.92 0.18
CA GLN A 33 -8.02 4.15 -0.05
C GLN A 33 -7.37 4.68 1.24
N VAL A 34 -6.76 3.79 2.03
CA VAL A 34 -6.09 4.12 3.30
C VAL A 34 -4.61 3.83 3.18
N LYS A 35 -3.77 4.80 3.58
CA LYS A 35 -2.33 4.59 3.72
C LYS A 35 -2.07 3.69 4.92
N VAL A 36 -1.81 2.41 4.65
CA VAL A 36 -1.63 1.41 5.71
C VAL A 36 -0.42 1.65 6.63
N THR A 37 0.53 2.51 6.25
CA THR A 37 1.70 2.85 7.08
C THR A 37 1.48 4.03 8.02
N THR A 38 0.48 4.89 7.77
CA THR A 38 0.17 6.09 8.58
C THR A 38 -1.27 6.11 9.08
N VAL A 39 -2.08 5.13 8.71
CA VAL A 39 -3.53 5.07 8.96
C VAL A 39 -4.29 6.27 8.33
N GLY A 40 -3.63 7.04 7.45
CA GLY A 40 -4.24 8.19 6.79
C GLY A 40 -5.16 7.78 5.64
N GLY A 41 -6.47 8.00 5.78
CA GLY A 41 -7.48 7.72 4.74
C GLY A 41 -8.18 8.95 4.16
N LEU A 42 -8.11 10.11 4.80
CA LEU A 42 -8.89 11.29 4.43
C LEU A 42 -8.51 11.84 3.04
N VAL A 43 -7.23 12.21 2.85
CA VAL A 43 -6.74 12.81 1.60
C VAL A 43 -6.85 11.83 0.44
N THR A 44 -6.50 10.57 0.67
CA THR A 44 -6.57 9.49 -0.32
C THR A 44 -8.02 9.14 -0.67
N GLY A 45 -8.92 9.15 0.31
CA GLY A 45 -10.37 9.01 0.10
C GLY A 45 -10.96 10.16 -0.73
N LEU A 46 -10.60 11.41 -0.43
CA LEU A 46 -11.02 12.58 -1.22
C LEU A 46 -10.50 12.53 -2.66
N ARG A 47 -9.27 12.05 -2.87
CA ARG A 47 -8.73 11.83 -4.23
C ARG A 47 -9.54 10.76 -4.99
N GLY A 48 -9.93 9.69 -4.32
CA GLY A 48 -10.81 8.67 -4.92
C GLY A 48 -12.21 9.19 -5.21
N ALA A 49 -12.78 10.01 -4.32
CA ALA A 49 -14.07 10.68 -4.53
C ALA A 49 -14.04 11.63 -5.73
N LYS A 50 -12.99 12.44 -5.87
CA LYS A 50 -12.78 13.29 -7.04
C LYS A 50 -12.69 12.47 -8.33
N ALA A 51 -11.96 11.35 -8.32
CA ALA A 51 -11.88 10.46 -9.47
C ALA A 51 -13.25 9.88 -9.86
N ALA A 52 -14.07 9.48 -8.88
CA ALA A 52 -15.43 9.00 -9.11
C ALA A 52 -16.33 10.10 -9.69
N ALA A 53 -16.29 11.31 -9.13
CA ALA A 53 -17.05 12.46 -9.62
C ALA A 53 -16.69 12.80 -11.08
N ASN A 54 -15.40 12.85 -11.42
CA ASN A 54 -14.95 13.11 -12.79
C ASN A 54 -15.43 12.03 -13.78
N ALA A 55 -15.48 10.77 -13.35
CA ALA A 55 -15.98 9.67 -14.17
C ALA A 55 -17.49 9.74 -14.41
N ILE A 56 -18.26 10.09 -13.38
CA ILE A 56 -19.71 10.30 -13.48
C ILE A 56 -20.03 11.47 -14.42
N LEU A 57 -19.24 12.54 -14.35
CA LEU A 57 -19.40 13.74 -15.20
C LEU A 57 -18.86 13.56 -16.63
N GLY A 58 -18.28 12.40 -16.98
CA GLY A 58 -17.68 12.16 -18.29
C GLY A 58 -16.39 12.97 -18.56
N GLN A 59 -15.81 13.58 -17.53
CA GLN A 59 -14.65 14.46 -17.61
C GLN A 59 -13.31 13.71 -17.53
N GLY A 60 -13.34 12.37 -17.41
CA GLY A 60 -12.13 11.55 -17.38
C GLY A 60 -12.42 10.09 -17.06
N GLY A 61 -11.41 9.24 -17.27
CA GLY A 61 -11.50 7.83 -16.90
C GLY A 61 -11.16 7.62 -15.42
N TYR A 62 -12.10 7.08 -14.64
CA TYR A 62 -11.90 6.73 -13.22
C TYR A 62 -10.56 6.02 -12.96
N LEU A 63 -10.25 5.02 -13.79
CA LEU A 63 -9.01 4.24 -13.69
C LEU A 63 -7.75 5.07 -13.91
N LYS A 64 -7.78 6.06 -14.81
CA LYS A 64 -6.62 6.89 -15.13
C LYS A 64 -6.25 7.77 -13.93
N GLU A 65 -7.25 8.43 -13.35
CA GLU A 65 -7.12 9.24 -12.14
C GLU A 65 -6.63 8.40 -10.95
N LEU A 66 -7.22 7.20 -10.80
CA LEU A 66 -6.94 6.33 -9.66
C LEU A 66 -5.58 5.63 -9.75
N ARG A 67 -5.01 5.39 -10.94
CA ARG A 67 -3.71 4.70 -11.09
C ARG A 67 -2.59 5.34 -10.25
N SER A 68 -2.54 6.67 -10.19
CA SER A 68 -1.53 7.38 -9.40
C SER A 68 -1.69 7.07 -7.91
N LEU A 69 -2.93 7.11 -7.41
CA LEU A 69 -3.29 6.77 -6.04
C LEU A 69 -3.03 5.29 -5.74
N GLN A 70 -3.37 4.39 -6.66
CA GLN A 70 -3.13 2.95 -6.52
C GLN A 70 -1.64 2.64 -6.39
N ARG A 71 -0.77 3.28 -7.18
CA ARG A 71 0.69 3.10 -7.07
C ARG A 71 1.21 3.55 -5.71
N GLU A 72 0.73 4.69 -5.23
CA GLU A 72 1.07 5.21 -3.91
C GLU A 72 0.64 4.23 -2.79
N LEU A 73 -0.62 3.79 -2.81
CA LEU A 73 -1.15 2.83 -1.83
C LEU A 73 -0.47 1.46 -1.90
N SER A 74 -0.15 0.98 -3.12
CA SER A 74 0.56 -0.29 -3.33
C SER A 74 1.97 -0.25 -2.74
N LEU A 75 2.65 0.88 -2.87
CA LEU A 75 3.95 1.06 -2.24
C LEU A 75 3.84 1.00 -0.71
N HIS A 76 2.85 1.68 -0.13
CA HIS A 76 2.62 1.62 1.32
C HIS A 76 2.29 0.20 1.80
N LEU A 77 1.51 -0.56 1.04
CA LEU A 77 1.24 -1.98 1.32
C LEU A 77 2.51 -2.83 1.23
N LEU A 78 3.36 -2.61 0.22
CA LEU A 78 4.64 -3.31 0.08
C LEU A 78 5.55 -3.03 1.27
N ILE A 79 5.71 -1.75 1.65
CA ILE A 79 6.52 -1.36 2.81
C ILE A 79 6.00 -2.02 4.09
N ARG A 80 4.69 -1.96 4.33
CA ARG A 80 4.07 -2.61 5.50
C ARG A 80 4.28 -4.12 5.50
N SER A 81 4.13 -4.77 4.35
CA SER A 81 4.35 -6.21 4.21
C SER A 81 5.81 -6.59 4.47
N ALA A 82 6.75 -5.77 4.01
CA ALA A 82 8.18 -5.94 4.26
C ALA A 82 8.49 -5.89 5.76
N LEU A 83 8.08 -4.80 6.43
CA LEU A 83 8.36 -4.55 7.84
C LEU A 83 7.67 -5.57 8.74
N ASN A 84 6.43 -5.97 8.43
CA ASN A 84 5.74 -7.02 9.19
C ASN A 84 6.46 -8.39 9.18
N ARG A 85 7.38 -8.61 8.24
CA ARG A 85 8.16 -9.85 8.13
C ARG A 85 9.51 -9.77 8.80
N PHE A 86 9.95 -8.59 9.22
CA PHE A 86 11.24 -8.41 9.88
C PHE A 86 11.18 -9.01 11.28
N GLN A 87 12.21 -9.78 11.63
CA GLN A 87 12.45 -10.16 13.02
C GLN A 87 13.23 -9.05 13.74
N SER A 88 13.35 -9.13 15.06
CA SER A 88 14.05 -8.11 15.86
C SER A 88 15.48 -7.83 15.33
N ALA A 89 16.25 -8.87 14.99
CA ALA A 89 17.59 -8.70 14.44
C ALA A 89 17.61 -8.01 13.06
N ASP A 90 16.55 -8.15 12.26
CA ASP A 90 16.42 -7.44 10.98
C ASP A 90 16.11 -5.96 11.20
N TYR A 91 15.36 -5.63 12.26
CA TYR A 91 15.12 -4.26 12.69
C TYR A 91 16.41 -3.60 13.18
N ASP A 92 17.19 -4.28 14.02
CA ASP A 92 18.47 -3.76 14.50
C ASP A 92 19.40 -3.46 13.32
N ARG A 93 19.53 -4.42 12.39
CA ARG A 93 20.32 -4.23 11.17
C ARG A 93 19.79 -3.10 10.28
N LEU A 94 18.48 -2.92 10.20
CA LEU A 94 17.87 -1.80 9.46
C LEU A 94 18.24 -0.47 10.12
N LEU A 95 18.18 -0.38 11.46
CA LEU A 95 18.50 0.82 12.22
C LEU A 95 19.99 1.17 12.13
N ASP A 96 20.87 0.17 12.18
CA ASP A 96 22.32 0.36 11.97
C ASP A 96 22.64 0.93 10.58
N LEU A 97 21.87 0.52 9.58
CA LEU A 97 21.98 1.06 8.22
C LEU A 97 21.40 2.49 8.15
N LEU A 98 20.32 2.79 8.88
CA LEU A 98 19.76 4.14 9.04
C LEU A 98 20.65 5.05 9.89
N ASN A 99 21.84 5.36 9.39
CA ASN A 99 22.79 6.26 10.02
C ASN A 99 22.23 7.70 10.11
N GLU A 100 22.80 8.55 10.97
CA GLU A 100 22.38 9.94 11.22
C GLU A 100 22.21 10.78 9.94
N LYS A 101 23.04 10.52 8.94
CA LYS A 101 22.95 11.15 7.62
C LYS A 101 21.65 10.79 6.89
N MET A 102 21.17 9.56 7.02
CA MET A 102 19.88 9.12 6.46
C MET A 102 18.73 9.72 7.24
N ILE A 103 18.81 9.72 8.58
CA ILE A 103 17.77 10.32 9.45
C ILE A 103 17.53 11.78 9.08
N ASN A 104 18.62 12.55 8.90
CA ASN A 104 18.54 13.93 8.43
C ASN A 104 17.91 14.04 7.02
N LEU A 105 18.26 13.13 6.11
CA LEU A 105 17.68 13.09 4.75
C LEU A 105 16.18 12.75 4.77
N LEU A 106 15.75 11.84 5.66
CA LEU A 106 14.34 11.52 5.90
C LEU A 106 13.59 12.71 6.54
N GLY A 107 14.25 13.48 7.40
CA GLY A 107 13.66 14.66 8.07
C GLY A 107 13.35 15.81 7.11
N VAL A 108 14.15 15.96 6.05
CA VAL A 108 14.01 17.04 5.05
C VAL A 108 12.91 16.74 4.01
N HIS A 109 12.41 15.51 3.92
CA HIS A 109 11.46 15.11 2.87
C HIS A 109 10.11 14.65 3.41
N ASN A 110 9.04 15.15 2.79
CA ASN A 110 7.67 14.79 3.18
C ASN A 110 7.37 13.30 2.88
N ARG A 111 6.94 12.58 3.93
CA ARG A 111 6.51 11.17 3.92
C ARG A 111 5.40 10.87 2.91
N ASP A 112 4.64 11.87 2.48
CA ASP A 112 3.62 11.73 1.43
C ASP A 112 4.19 11.33 0.06
N HIS A 113 5.49 11.52 -0.16
CA HIS A 113 6.20 11.01 -1.32
C HIS A 113 7.08 9.81 -0.99
N ALA A 114 6.50 8.80 -0.35
CA ALA A 114 7.18 7.56 0.05
C ALA A 114 8.01 6.93 -1.09
N ALA A 115 7.53 6.96 -2.33
CA ALA A 115 8.26 6.42 -3.49
C ALA A 115 9.57 7.17 -3.76
N ARG A 116 9.52 8.49 -3.69
CA ARG A 116 10.69 9.35 -3.95
C ARG A 116 11.72 9.23 -2.83
N ILE A 117 11.25 9.15 -1.59
CA ILE A 117 12.11 8.91 -0.42
C ILE A 117 12.75 7.52 -0.50
N LEU A 118 11.97 6.48 -0.77
CA LEU A 118 12.49 5.12 -0.86
C LEU A 118 13.54 4.98 -1.98
N CYS A 119 13.29 5.54 -3.16
CA CYS A 119 14.30 5.57 -4.23
C CYS A 119 15.58 6.30 -3.80
N ARG A 120 15.46 7.46 -3.12
CA ARG A 120 16.63 8.20 -2.63
C ARG A 120 17.41 7.42 -1.57
N ILE A 121 16.72 6.72 -0.67
CA ILE A 121 17.35 5.87 0.36
C ILE A 121 18.11 4.72 -0.31
N ILE A 122 17.49 4.02 -1.25
CA ILE A 122 18.14 2.91 -1.96
C ILE A 122 19.37 3.40 -2.75
N LEU A 123 19.28 4.57 -3.38
CA LEU A 123 20.40 5.18 -4.11
C LEU A 123 21.52 5.64 -3.18
N ALA A 124 21.18 6.23 -2.03
CA ALA A 124 22.15 6.69 -1.04
C ALA A 124 22.82 5.54 -0.28
N GLN A 125 22.11 4.41 -0.13
CA GLN A 125 22.60 3.27 0.63
C GLN A 125 22.18 1.94 -0.03
N PRO A 126 22.92 1.49 -1.06
CA PRO A 126 22.60 0.25 -1.79
C PRO A 126 22.67 -1.00 -0.90
N ARG A 127 23.32 -0.92 0.27
CA ARG A 127 23.34 -1.99 1.27
C ARG A 127 21.95 -2.32 1.82
N LEU A 128 20.97 -1.42 1.72
CA LEU A 128 19.57 -1.75 2.06
C LEU A 128 19.00 -2.86 1.14
N LEU A 129 19.53 -3.03 -0.08
CA LEU A 129 19.13 -4.11 -0.97
C LEU A 129 19.48 -5.50 -0.39
N SER A 130 20.40 -5.58 0.58
CA SER A 130 20.66 -6.84 1.30
C SER A 130 19.43 -7.31 2.11
N LEU A 131 18.58 -6.39 2.58
CA LEU A 131 17.29 -6.73 3.19
C LEU A 131 16.22 -7.10 2.16
N ALA A 132 16.43 -6.82 0.87
CA ALA A 132 15.51 -7.23 -0.19
C ALA A 132 15.45 -8.76 -0.37
N GLY A 133 16.48 -9.50 0.07
CA GLY A 133 16.44 -10.96 0.13
C GLY A 133 15.41 -11.51 1.14
N ILE A 134 15.00 -10.73 2.14
CA ILE A 134 13.94 -11.11 3.10
C ILE A 134 12.56 -10.99 2.44
N LEU A 135 12.40 -10.04 1.52
CA LEU A 135 11.18 -9.86 0.72
C LEU A 135 10.91 -11.07 -0.19
N SER A 136 11.94 -11.66 -0.82
CA SER A 136 11.79 -12.79 -1.74
C SER A 136 11.42 -14.11 -1.05
N ARG A 137 11.88 -14.34 0.18
CA ARG A 137 11.61 -15.59 0.94
C ARG A 137 10.14 -15.86 1.20
N GLY A 138 9.30 -14.84 1.29
CA GLY A 138 7.88 -15.01 1.60
C GLY A 138 6.90 -14.75 0.46
N ILE A 139 7.35 -14.33 -0.74
CA ILE A 139 6.47 -14.28 -1.93
C ILE A 139 6.05 -15.71 -2.32
N TRP A 140 6.90 -16.70 -2.04
CA TRP A 140 6.63 -18.11 -2.30
C TRP A 140 5.58 -18.70 -1.34
N GLN A 141 5.53 -18.26 -0.08
CA GLN A 141 4.57 -18.78 0.91
C GLN A 141 3.13 -18.25 0.73
N SER A 142 2.95 -17.02 0.22
CA SER A 142 1.60 -16.48 -0.03
C SER A 142 0.89 -17.19 -1.18
N SER A 143 1.63 -17.71 -2.16
CA SER A 143 1.05 -18.47 -3.27
C SER A 143 0.52 -19.83 -2.82
N ALA A 144 1.17 -20.47 -1.83
CA ALA A 144 0.73 -21.75 -1.28
C ALA A 144 -0.56 -21.66 -0.44
N ARG A 145 -0.81 -20.53 0.25
CA ARG A 145 -2.05 -20.31 1.01
C ARG A 145 -3.27 -20.02 0.14
N GLN A 146 -3.07 -19.57 -1.10
CA GLN A 146 -4.17 -19.20 -1.99
C GLN A 146 -4.84 -20.43 -2.63
N SER A 147 -4.13 -21.54 -2.75
CA SER A 147 -4.66 -22.81 -3.29
C SER A 147 -5.57 -23.56 -2.32
N GLN A 148 -5.49 -23.30 -1.01
CA GLN A 148 -6.28 -24.02 0.01
C GLN A 148 -7.64 -23.40 0.33
N CYS A 149 -7.88 -22.14 -0.03
CA CYS A 149 -9.16 -21.45 0.24
C CYS A 149 -10.17 -21.52 -0.94
N ALA A 150 -9.85 -22.30 -1.97
CA ALA A 150 -10.64 -22.41 -3.22
C ALA A 150 -11.45 -23.72 -3.32
N GLN A 151 -11.66 -24.45 -2.23
CA GLN A 151 -12.63 -25.54 -2.17
C GLN A 151 -13.88 -25.08 -1.42
N PRO A 152 -15.03 -24.89 -2.09
CA PRO A 152 -16.29 -24.61 -1.41
C PRO A 152 -16.79 -25.92 -0.79
N SER A 153 -16.95 -25.91 0.53
CA SER A 153 -17.71 -26.94 1.25
C SER A 153 -19.16 -26.88 0.79
N VAL A 154 -19.61 -27.92 0.08
CA VAL A 154 -21.02 -28.21 -0.17
C VAL A 154 -21.39 -29.34 0.76
N GLU A 155 -22.10 -29.00 1.84
CA GLU A 155 -23.07 -29.84 2.52
C GLU A 155 -24.24 -28.96 2.97
#